data_AF-A0A8B6DBA4-F1
#
_entry.id   AF-A0A8B6DBA4-F1
#
_cell.length_a   1.000
_cell.length_b   1.000
_cell.length_c   1.000
_cell.angle_alpha   90.00
_cell.angle_beta   90.00
_cell.angle_gamma   90.00
#
_symmetry.space_group_name_H-M   'P 1'
#
loop_
_entity.id
_entity.type
_entity.pdbx_description
1 polymer ?
#
loop_
_entity_poly.entity_id
_entity_poly.type
_entity_poly.pdbx_seq_one_letter_code
_entity_poly.pdbx_strand_id
1 'polypeptide(L)'
;MEVDDSTVNHEGIKQYYISKIEDLQLVNTEKTQNLRRLEAQRNELNAKVRMLREELQLLQEQGSYVGEVVKAMDKKKVLVKVHPEGKFVVDLDKNIDINDITPNCRVALRNDSYALHKILPNKVDPLVSLMMVEKVPDSTYEMVGGLDKQIKEIKEVIELPVKHPELFEALGIAQPKGVLLYGPPGTGKTLLARAVAHHTECTFIRVSGSELVQKFIGEGSRMVRELFVMAREHAPSIIFMDEIDSIGSSRLEGGSGGMFTVHTFS
;
A
#
# COMPACT_ATOMS: atom_id res chain seq x y z
N MET A 1 -14.18 3.92 -100.23
CA MET A 1 -14.58 2.85 -99.30
C MET A 1 -14.72 3.55 -97.96
N GLU A 2 -15.94 3.98 -97.68
CA GLU A 2 -16.29 4.84 -96.54
C GLU A 2 -16.01 4.09 -95.24
N VAL A 3 -15.21 4.71 -94.37
CA VAL A 3 -14.98 4.22 -93.02
C VAL A 3 -16.19 4.63 -92.19
N ASP A 4 -16.78 3.65 -91.51
CA ASP A 4 -18.06 3.69 -90.81
C ASP A 4 -18.06 4.67 -89.61
N ASP A 5 -18.47 5.92 -89.86
CA ASP A 5 -18.53 7.04 -88.90
C ASP A 5 -19.60 6.85 -87.79
N SER A 6 -20.45 5.83 -87.93
CA SER A 6 -21.50 5.50 -86.95
C SER A 6 -20.98 4.67 -85.77
N THR A 7 -19.90 3.91 -85.96
CA THR A 7 -19.30 3.05 -84.92
C THR A 7 -18.45 3.85 -83.92
N VAL A 8 -17.78 4.91 -84.39
CA VAL A 8 -16.88 5.76 -83.59
C VAL A 8 -17.64 6.54 -82.51
N ASN A 9 -18.85 7.01 -82.82
CA ASN A 9 -19.70 7.75 -81.86
C ASN A 9 -20.29 6.85 -80.75
N HIS A 10 -20.57 5.57 -81.04
CA HIS A 10 -21.07 4.63 -80.04
C HIS A 10 -19.99 4.15 -79.08
N GLU A 11 -18.75 4.01 -79.53
CA GLU A 11 -17.62 3.65 -78.66
C GLU A 11 -17.29 4.75 -77.64
N GLY A 12 -17.29 6.02 -78.05
CA GLY A 12 -17.02 7.15 -77.14
C GLY A 12 -18.06 7.31 -76.02
N ILE A 13 -19.35 7.14 -76.33
CA ILE A 13 -20.43 7.17 -75.34
C ILE A 13 -20.35 5.97 -74.38
N LYS A 14 -20.06 4.78 -74.91
CA LYS A 14 -19.87 3.57 -74.10
C LYS A 14 -18.69 3.75 -73.14
N GLN A 15 -17.59 4.34 -73.59
CA GLN A 15 -16.41 4.60 -72.77
C GLN A 15 -16.67 5.65 -71.68
N TYR A 16 -17.49 6.67 -71.95
CA TYR A 16 -17.97 7.61 -70.94
C TYR A 16 -18.75 6.93 -69.81
N TYR A 17 -19.71 6.05 -70.16
CA TYR A 17 -20.48 5.33 -69.14
C TYR A 17 -19.63 4.31 -68.37
N ILE A 18 -18.65 3.66 -69.01
CA ILE A 18 -17.71 2.75 -68.33
C ILE A 18 -16.87 3.53 -67.30
N SER A 19 -16.26 4.65 -67.70
CA SER A 19 -15.49 5.50 -66.79
C SER A 19 -16.35 6.02 -65.63
N LYS A 20 -17.61 6.39 -65.90
CA LYS A 20 -18.53 6.86 -64.86
C LYS A 20 -18.98 5.74 -63.90
N ILE A 21 -19.10 4.51 -64.38
CA ILE A 21 -19.37 3.33 -63.54
C ILE A 21 -18.16 3.04 -62.65
N GLU A 22 -16.94 3.13 -63.19
CA GLU A 22 -15.70 2.95 -62.41
C GLU A 22 -15.56 4.00 -61.31
N ASP A 23 -15.81 5.28 -61.63
CA ASP A 23 -15.80 6.37 -60.63
C ASP A 23 -16.83 6.13 -59.52
N LEU A 24 -18.05 5.72 -59.88
CA LEU A 24 -19.11 5.42 -58.91
C LEU A 24 -18.78 4.18 -58.06
N GLN A 25 -18.12 3.17 -58.63
CA GLN A 25 -17.63 2.00 -57.89
C GLN A 25 -16.53 2.39 -56.91
N LEU A 26 -15.61 3.28 -57.30
CA LEU A 26 -14.57 3.81 -56.43
C LEU A 26 -15.18 4.55 -55.22
N VAL A 27 -16.13 5.46 -55.48
CA VAL A 27 -16.85 6.21 -54.43
C VAL A 27 -17.63 5.27 -53.50
N ASN A 28 -18.29 4.23 -54.04
CA ASN A 28 -18.97 3.23 -53.21
C ASN A 28 -18.00 2.46 -52.33
N THR A 29 -16.82 2.13 -52.86
CA THR A 29 -15.78 1.39 -52.12
C THR A 29 -15.23 2.25 -50.97
N GLU A 30 -14.91 3.52 -51.22
CA GLU A 30 -14.47 4.48 -50.20
C GLU A 30 -15.53 4.69 -49.11
N LYS A 31 -16.80 4.89 -49.50
CA LYS A 31 -17.91 5.01 -48.53
C LYS A 31 -18.07 3.76 -47.69
N THR A 32 -17.94 2.57 -48.29
CA THR A 32 -18.02 1.29 -47.57
C THR A 32 -16.88 1.13 -46.57
N GLN A 33 -15.66 1.53 -46.93
CA GLN A 33 -14.52 1.52 -46.00
C GLN A 33 -14.71 2.51 -44.85
N ASN A 34 -15.18 3.73 -45.14
CA ASN A 34 -15.50 4.72 -44.11
C ASN A 34 -16.59 4.24 -43.16
N LEU A 35 -17.62 3.58 -43.69
CA LEU A 35 -18.71 3.01 -42.89
C LEU A 35 -18.18 1.93 -41.95
N ARG A 36 -17.35 1.00 -42.45
CA ARG A 36 -16.68 -0.02 -41.62
C ARG A 36 -15.81 0.60 -40.52
N ARG A 37 -15.08 1.68 -40.83
CA ARG A 37 -14.26 2.40 -39.84
C ARG A 37 -15.14 3.01 -38.74
N LEU A 38 -16.23 3.68 -39.12
CA LEU A 38 -17.17 4.26 -38.15
C LEU A 38 -17.85 3.19 -37.29
N GLU A 39 -18.23 2.05 -37.87
CA GLU A 39 -18.81 0.92 -37.13
C GLU A 39 -17.81 0.35 -36.11
N ALA A 40 -16.54 0.20 -36.49
CA ALA A 40 -15.49 -0.24 -35.57
C ALA A 40 -15.32 0.75 -34.40
N GLN A 41 -15.25 2.05 -34.69
CA GLN A 41 -15.18 3.09 -33.64
C GLN A 41 -16.41 3.10 -32.73
N ARG A 42 -17.61 2.94 -33.30
CA ARG A 42 -18.86 2.87 -32.53
C ARG A 42 -18.88 1.65 -31.62
N ASN A 43 -18.42 0.50 -32.10
CA ASN A 43 -18.34 -0.72 -31.29
C ASN A 43 -17.32 -0.59 -30.16
N GLU A 44 -16.16 -0.01 -30.44
CA GLU A 44 -15.15 0.29 -29.42
C GLU A 44 -15.68 1.25 -28.36
N LEU A 45 -16.35 2.33 -28.77
CA LEU A 45 -16.91 3.31 -27.84
C LEU A 45 -18.02 2.71 -26.99
N ASN A 46 -18.88 1.86 -27.55
CA ASN A 46 -19.90 1.16 -26.76
C ASN A 46 -19.29 0.18 -25.75
N ALA A 47 -18.20 -0.50 -26.10
CA ALA A 47 -17.49 -1.35 -25.16
C ALA A 47 -16.94 -0.53 -23.98
N LYS A 48 -16.36 0.66 -24.25
CA LYS A 48 -15.92 1.60 -23.20
C LYS A 48 -17.08 2.09 -22.34
N VAL A 49 -18.20 2.51 -22.95
CA VAL A 49 -19.40 2.95 -22.22
C VAL A 49 -19.94 1.84 -21.34
N ARG A 50 -19.92 0.59 -21.80
CA ARG A 50 -20.34 -0.56 -20.99
C ARG A 50 -19.43 -0.74 -19.77
N MET A 51 -18.11 -0.72 -19.95
CA MET A 51 -17.16 -0.84 -18.83
C MET A 51 -17.32 0.30 -17.82
N LEU A 52 -17.44 1.55 -18.30
CA LEU A 52 -17.63 2.71 -17.43
C LEU A 52 -18.96 2.66 -16.67
N ARG A 53 -20.02 2.10 -17.26
CA ARG A 53 -21.29 1.89 -16.57
C ARG A 53 -21.18 0.84 -15.48
N GLU A 54 -20.47 -0.26 -15.73
CA GLU A 54 -20.19 -1.30 -14.73
C GLU A 54 -19.39 -0.70 -13.55
N GLU A 55 -18.37 0.12 -13.83
CA GLU A 55 -17.57 0.81 -12.81
C GLU A 55 -18.39 1.85 -12.03
N LEU A 56 -19.21 2.65 -12.71
CA LEU A 56 -20.10 3.61 -12.06
C LEU A 56 -21.11 2.92 -11.15
N GLN A 57 -21.58 1.74 -11.53
CA GLN A 57 -22.51 0.96 -10.72
C GLN A 57 -21.85 0.46 -9.42
N LEU A 58 -20.57 0.06 -9.48
CA LEU A 58 -19.79 -0.28 -8.28
C LEU A 58 -19.60 0.95 -7.37
N LEU A 59 -19.40 2.14 -7.94
CA LEU A 59 -19.27 3.38 -7.17
C LEU A 59 -20.59 3.88 -6.55
N GLN A 60 -21.72 3.54 -7.18
CA GLN A 60 -23.06 3.85 -6.67
C GLN A 60 -23.56 2.85 -5.62
N GLU A 61 -22.81 1.79 -5.33
CA GLU A 61 -23.14 0.90 -4.22
C GLU A 61 -23.20 1.71 -2.91
N GLN A 62 -24.24 1.43 -2.11
CA GLN A 62 -24.42 2.12 -0.84
C GLN A 62 -23.24 1.82 0.10
N GLY A 63 -22.95 2.76 1.01
CA GLY A 63 -21.86 2.64 1.96
C GLY A 63 -21.87 1.29 2.69
N SER A 64 -20.71 0.64 2.73
CA SER A 64 -20.55 -0.64 3.43
C SER A 64 -20.57 -0.44 4.95
N TYR A 65 -21.11 -1.41 5.68
CA TYR A 65 -20.98 -1.45 7.13
C TYR A 65 -19.57 -1.88 7.52
N VAL A 66 -19.02 -1.25 8.56
CA VAL A 66 -17.71 -1.61 9.11
C VAL A 66 -17.91 -2.45 10.36
N GLY A 67 -17.29 -3.62 10.39
CA GLY A 67 -17.32 -4.54 11.53
C GLY A 67 -15.93 -5.07 11.91
N GLU A 68 -15.87 -5.71 13.06
CA GLU A 68 -14.68 -6.41 13.57
C GLU A 68 -14.95 -7.91 13.66
N VAL A 69 -14.05 -8.71 13.12
CA VAL A 69 -14.15 -10.17 13.19
C VAL A 69 -13.92 -10.63 14.62
N VAL A 70 -14.88 -11.32 15.21
CA VAL A 70 -14.73 -11.93 16.55
C VAL A 70 -14.08 -13.30 16.42
N LYS A 71 -14.62 -14.13 15.53
CA LYS A 71 -14.17 -15.52 15.33
C LYS A 71 -14.63 -16.06 13.99
N ALA A 72 -13.77 -16.80 13.29
CA ALA A 72 -14.17 -17.63 12.17
C ALA A 72 -14.97 -18.84 12.68
N MET A 73 -16.19 -19.06 12.16
CA MET A 73 -17.03 -20.18 12.61
C MET A 73 -16.86 -21.41 11.72
N ASP A 74 -17.06 -21.22 10.41
CA ASP A 74 -17.02 -22.28 9.39
C ASP A 74 -16.26 -21.79 8.16
N LYS A 75 -16.00 -22.69 7.20
CA LYS A 75 -15.31 -22.38 5.93
C LYS A 75 -15.90 -21.21 5.12
N LYS A 76 -17.18 -20.88 5.35
CA LYS A 76 -17.90 -19.81 4.62
C LYS A 76 -18.53 -18.75 5.54
N LYS A 77 -18.44 -18.92 6.86
CA LYS A 77 -19.16 -18.09 7.82
C LYS A 77 -18.24 -17.55 8.90
N VAL A 78 -18.38 -16.26 9.18
CA VAL A 78 -17.57 -15.55 10.17
C VAL A 78 -18.49 -14.78 11.11
N LEU A 79 -18.15 -14.78 12.40
CA LEU A 79 -18.85 -13.96 13.38
C LEU A 79 -18.21 -12.56 13.40
N VAL A 80 -18.98 -11.56 13.00
CA VAL A 80 -18.54 -10.15 12.94
C VAL A 80 -19.36 -9.33 13.93
N LYS A 81 -18.70 -8.43 14.66
CA LYS A 81 -19.30 -7.45 15.53
C LYS A 81 -19.39 -6.11 14.79
N VAL A 82 -20.60 -5.62 14.56
CA VAL A 82 -20.87 -4.32 13.95
C VAL A 82 -21.37 -3.38 15.03
N HIS A 83 -20.75 -2.21 15.18
CA HIS A 83 -21.21 -1.18 16.12
C HIS A 83 -22.14 -0.21 15.39
N PRO A 84 -23.36 0.08 15.89
CA PRO A 84 -23.96 -0.31 17.17
C PRO A 84 -24.83 -1.59 17.14
N GLU A 85 -25.02 -2.21 15.98
CA GLU A 85 -26.04 -3.24 15.73
C GLU A 85 -25.85 -4.59 16.44
N GLY A 86 -24.63 -4.91 16.91
CA GLY A 86 -24.36 -6.12 17.70
C GLY A 86 -23.45 -7.12 17.00
N LYS A 87 -23.73 -8.43 17.14
CA LYS A 87 -22.93 -9.52 16.54
C LYS A 87 -23.76 -10.27 15.51
N PHE A 88 -23.20 -10.48 14.32
CA PHE A 88 -23.84 -11.14 13.20
C PHE A 88 -22.95 -12.26 12.66
N VAL A 89 -23.58 -13.34 12.23
CA VAL A 89 -22.90 -14.39 11.45
C VAL A 89 -23.08 -14.03 9.99
N VAL A 90 -21.98 -13.72 9.32
CA VAL A 90 -21.97 -13.25 7.93
C VAL A 90 -21.34 -14.28 7.01
N ASP A 91 -21.82 -14.34 5.78
CA ASP A 91 -21.25 -15.17 4.72
C ASP A 91 -20.05 -14.45 4.07
N LEU A 92 -19.05 -15.25 3.68
CA LEU A 92 -17.86 -14.79 2.95
C LEU A 92 -18.17 -14.64 1.46
N ASP A 93 -17.74 -13.53 0.87
CA ASP A 93 -17.79 -13.35 -0.58
C ASP A 93 -16.74 -14.24 -1.27
N LYS A 94 -16.96 -14.55 -2.55
CA LYS A 94 -16.14 -15.49 -3.34
C LYS A 94 -14.69 -15.05 -3.49
N ASN A 95 -14.41 -13.77 -3.28
CA ASN A 95 -13.10 -13.16 -3.47
C ASN A 95 -12.24 -13.19 -2.19
N ILE A 96 -12.74 -13.72 -1.06
CA ILE A 96 -12.03 -13.70 0.21
C ILE A 96 -11.88 -15.10 0.77
N ASP A 97 -10.63 -15.49 1.02
CA ASP A 97 -10.30 -16.73 1.67
C ASP A 97 -10.31 -16.60 3.19
N ILE A 98 -10.73 -17.67 3.86
CA ILE A 98 -10.82 -17.70 5.33
C ILE A 98 -9.45 -17.61 6.02
N ASN A 99 -8.38 -17.98 5.32
CA ASN A 99 -7.02 -17.97 5.86
C ASN A 99 -6.48 -16.56 6.10
N ASP A 100 -6.97 -15.57 5.34
CA ASP A 100 -6.58 -14.17 5.49
C ASP A 100 -7.32 -13.49 6.66
N ILE A 101 -8.31 -14.19 7.22
CA ILE A 101 -9.17 -13.65 8.27
C ILE A 101 -8.60 -14.01 9.64
N THR A 102 -7.99 -13.02 10.27
CA THR A 102 -7.55 -13.11 11.65
C THR A 102 -8.61 -12.53 12.62
N PRO A 103 -8.72 -13.05 13.85
CA PRO A 103 -9.56 -12.43 14.87
C PRO A 103 -9.15 -10.97 15.13
N ASN A 104 -10.13 -10.10 15.36
CA ASN A 104 -10.02 -8.64 15.48
C ASN A 104 -9.65 -7.90 14.18
N CYS A 105 -9.67 -8.58 13.03
CA CYS A 105 -9.51 -7.90 11.75
C CYS A 105 -10.74 -7.03 11.44
N ARG A 106 -10.52 -5.86 10.84
CA ARG A 106 -11.59 -4.96 10.39
C ARG A 106 -12.08 -5.40 9.01
N VAL A 107 -13.38 -5.45 8.83
CA VAL A 107 -13.99 -5.94 7.59
C VAL A 107 -15.14 -5.04 7.16
N ALA A 108 -15.37 -4.98 5.85
CA ALA A 108 -16.48 -4.28 5.24
C ALA A 108 -17.55 -5.29 4.80
N LEU A 109 -18.78 -5.03 5.23
CA LEU A 109 -19.96 -5.82 4.92
C LEU A 109 -20.83 -5.05 3.92
N ARG A 110 -21.41 -5.75 2.94
CA ARG A 110 -22.36 -5.13 2.01
C ARG A 110 -23.61 -4.68 2.76
N ASN A 111 -24.19 -3.56 2.35
CA ASN A 111 -25.37 -2.98 3.00
C ASN A 111 -26.63 -3.85 2.83
N ASP A 112 -26.75 -4.58 1.72
CA ASP A 112 -27.94 -5.36 1.38
C ASP A 112 -28.00 -6.74 2.04
N SER A 113 -26.85 -7.41 2.13
CA SER A 113 -26.72 -8.84 2.44
C SER A 113 -25.86 -9.12 3.67
N TYR A 114 -25.24 -8.09 4.25
CA TYR A 114 -24.20 -8.22 5.27
C TYR A 114 -23.07 -9.17 4.88
N ALA A 115 -22.91 -9.50 3.60
CA ALA A 115 -21.84 -10.36 3.13
C ALA A 115 -20.50 -9.63 3.24
N LEU A 116 -19.48 -10.33 3.74
CA LEU A 116 -18.12 -9.80 3.87
C LEU A 116 -17.47 -9.76 2.49
N HIS A 117 -17.35 -8.55 1.92
CA HIS A 117 -16.83 -8.35 0.55
C HIS A 117 -15.40 -7.80 0.52
N LYS A 118 -14.94 -7.19 1.61
CA LYS A 118 -13.60 -6.60 1.69
C LYS A 118 -13.02 -6.64 3.10
N ILE A 119 -11.75 -7.04 3.21
CA ILE A 119 -10.96 -6.87 4.43
C ILE A 119 -10.40 -5.44 4.44
N LEU A 120 -10.57 -4.73 5.54
CA LEU A 120 -10.08 -3.36 5.71
C LEU A 120 -8.72 -3.38 6.42
N PRO A 121 -7.80 -2.48 6.04
CA PRO A 121 -6.55 -2.33 6.76
C PRO A 121 -6.82 -1.94 8.22
N ASN A 122 -5.89 -2.32 9.09
CA ASN A 122 -5.97 -1.97 10.51
C ASN A 122 -6.02 -0.44 10.65
N LYS A 123 -6.81 0.02 11.62
CA LYS A 123 -6.83 1.44 11.97
C LYS A 123 -5.53 1.71 12.72
N VAL A 124 -4.55 2.30 12.04
CA VAL A 124 -3.46 2.98 12.73
C VAL A 124 -4.01 4.35 13.14
N ASP A 125 -3.89 4.70 14.42
CA ASP A 125 -4.33 6.01 14.87
C ASP A 125 -3.54 7.10 14.13
N PRO A 126 -4.19 8.20 13.69
CA PRO A 126 -3.50 9.25 12.90
C PRO A 126 -2.26 9.81 13.58
N LEU A 127 -2.23 9.81 14.92
CA LEU A 127 -1.05 10.20 15.70
C LEU A 127 0.15 9.30 15.44
N VAL A 128 -0.06 7.99 15.30
CA VAL A 128 1.00 7.02 14.99
C VAL A 128 1.47 7.20 13.55
N SER A 129 0.56 7.52 12.62
CA SER A 129 0.96 7.87 11.25
C SER A 129 1.82 9.14 11.19
N LEU A 130 1.56 10.13 12.05
CA LEU A 130 2.38 11.36 12.15
C LEU A 130 3.78 11.13 12.73
N MET A 131 3.99 10.03 13.48
CA MET A 131 5.31 9.64 14.00
C MET A 131 6.22 9.03 12.92
N MET A 132 5.64 8.65 11.78
CA MET A 132 6.41 8.19 10.63
C MET A 132 7.05 9.40 9.95
N VAL A 133 8.37 9.37 9.83
CA VAL A 133 9.12 10.38 9.11
C VAL A 133 9.38 9.83 7.71
N GLU A 134 8.56 10.24 6.74
CA GLU A 134 8.66 9.78 5.33
C GLU A 134 10.02 10.11 4.71
N LYS A 135 10.67 11.20 5.13
CA LYS A 135 12.03 11.55 4.72
C LYS A 135 12.82 12.05 5.91
N VAL A 136 13.82 11.26 6.32
CA VAL A 136 14.80 11.70 7.31
C VAL A 136 15.58 12.87 6.70
N PRO A 137 15.71 14.02 7.39
CA PRO A 137 16.54 15.11 6.90
C PRO A 137 17.97 14.63 6.68
N ASP A 138 18.62 15.09 5.60
CA ASP A 138 19.96 14.68 5.17
C ASP A 138 21.00 14.89 6.28
N SER A 139 21.14 13.88 7.13
CA SER A 139 22.05 13.87 8.27
C SER A 139 23.14 12.86 7.91
N THR A 140 24.34 13.32 7.61
CA THR A 140 25.46 12.44 7.31
C THR A 140 26.29 12.16 8.57
N TYR A 141 26.99 11.03 8.59
CA TYR A 141 27.92 10.71 9.69
C TYR A 141 29.02 11.76 9.87
N GLU A 142 29.34 12.53 8.82
CA GLU A 142 30.31 13.63 8.86
C GLU A 142 29.86 14.78 9.78
N MET A 143 28.55 14.91 10.01
CA MET A 143 27.99 15.89 10.96
C MET A 143 28.15 15.45 12.43
N VAL A 144 28.56 14.20 12.68
CA VAL A 144 28.72 13.64 14.03
C VAL A 144 30.21 13.60 14.38
N GLY A 145 30.69 14.63 15.07
CA GLY A 145 32.10 14.73 15.46
C GLY A 145 32.48 13.88 16.67
N GLY A 146 33.65 13.21 16.61
CA GLY A 146 34.33 12.61 17.77
C GLY A 146 33.73 11.29 18.29
N LEU A 147 32.82 10.66 17.54
CA LEU A 147 32.13 9.42 17.92
C LEU A 147 32.40 8.27 16.94
N ASP A 148 33.56 8.26 16.28
CA ASP A 148 33.89 7.31 15.20
C ASP A 148 33.77 5.85 15.63
N LYS A 149 34.15 5.54 16.87
CA LYS A 149 34.05 4.18 17.42
C LYS A 149 32.58 3.75 17.57
N GLN A 150 31.74 4.62 18.15
CA GLN A 150 30.32 4.35 18.36
C GLN A 150 29.57 4.27 17.02
N ILE A 151 29.92 5.14 16.07
CA ILE A 151 29.40 5.08 14.71
C ILE A 151 29.71 3.71 14.10
N LYS A 152 30.95 3.23 14.19
CA LYS A 152 31.34 1.94 13.64
C LYS A 152 30.56 0.77 14.27
N GLU A 153 30.43 0.75 15.60
CA GLU A 153 29.66 -0.27 16.31
C GLU A 153 28.19 -0.30 15.89
N ILE A 154 27.55 0.87 15.77
CA ILE A 154 26.14 0.96 15.35
C ILE A 154 25.97 0.53 13.89
N LYS A 155 26.91 0.91 13.00
CA LYS A 155 26.90 0.48 11.61
C LYS A 155 26.97 -1.04 11.49
N GLU A 156 27.86 -1.69 12.23
CA GLU A 156 27.97 -3.15 12.22
C GLU A 156 26.71 -3.82 12.78
N VAL A 157 26.05 -3.21 13.77
CA VAL A 157 24.84 -3.78 14.40
C VAL A 157 23.58 -3.56 13.56
N ILE A 158 23.46 -2.43 12.85
CA ILE A 158 22.24 -2.06 12.12
C ILE A 158 22.38 -2.28 10.62
N GLU A 159 23.49 -1.90 9.98
CA GLU A 159 23.64 -2.06 8.53
C GLU A 159 23.89 -3.52 8.12
N LEU A 160 24.64 -4.28 8.93
CA LEU A 160 25.02 -5.65 8.58
C LEU A 160 23.78 -6.58 8.49
N PRO A 161 22.83 -6.56 9.45
CA PRO A 161 21.61 -7.36 9.33
C PRO A 161 20.69 -6.92 8.19
N VAL A 162 20.63 -5.62 7.89
CA VAL A 162 19.77 -5.07 6.83
C VAL A 162 20.31 -5.41 5.44
N LYS A 163 21.63 -5.33 5.24
CA LYS A 163 22.27 -5.60 3.93
C LYS A 163 22.53 -7.09 3.67
N HIS A 164 22.83 -7.86 4.72
CA HIS A 164 23.26 -9.26 4.59
C HIS A 164 22.62 -10.18 5.64
N PRO A 165 21.29 -10.39 5.60
CA PRO A 165 20.60 -11.29 6.54
C PRO A 165 21.09 -12.74 6.43
N GLU A 166 21.51 -13.18 5.24
CA GLU A 166 21.99 -14.54 4.94
C GLU A 166 23.21 -14.96 5.79
N LEU A 167 24.09 -14.00 6.15
CA LEU A 167 25.27 -14.27 6.98
C LEU A 167 24.86 -14.70 8.39
N PHE A 168 23.78 -14.13 8.93
CA PHE A 168 23.30 -14.47 10.27
C PHE A 168 22.58 -15.83 10.27
N GLU A 169 21.84 -16.13 9.20
CA GLU A 169 21.20 -17.44 9.03
C GLU A 169 22.22 -18.56 8.86
N ALA A 170 23.26 -18.35 8.05
CA ALA A 170 24.31 -19.34 7.81
C ALA A 170 25.16 -19.64 9.05
N LEU A 171 25.40 -18.63 9.90
CA LEU A 171 26.13 -18.79 11.16
C LEU A 171 25.24 -19.31 12.30
N GLY A 172 23.92 -19.32 12.13
CA GLY A 172 22.96 -19.70 13.17
C GLY A 172 22.96 -18.75 14.38
N ILE A 173 23.43 -17.50 14.19
CA ILE A 173 23.52 -16.49 15.25
C ILE A 173 22.29 -15.60 15.17
N ALA A 174 21.67 -15.32 16.33
CA ALA A 174 20.54 -14.40 16.38
C ALA A 174 20.97 -12.97 16.03
N GLN A 175 20.22 -12.33 15.13
CA GLN A 175 20.43 -10.92 14.80
C GLN A 175 20.24 -10.04 16.05
N PRO A 176 21.06 -9.00 16.22
CA PRO A 176 20.91 -8.06 17.32
C PRO A 176 19.54 -7.38 17.22
N LYS A 177 18.73 -7.55 18.27
CA LYS A 177 17.38 -6.99 18.37
C LYS A 177 17.38 -5.49 18.68
N GLY A 178 18.53 -4.91 18.98
CA GLY A 178 18.67 -3.47 19.01
C GLY A 178 19.80 -2.90 19.83
N VAL A 179 19.92 -1.58 19.71
CA VAL A 179 20.95 -0.74 20.30
C VAL A 179 20.35 0.14 21.38
N LEU A 180 21.11 0.41 22.45
CA LEU A 180 20.76 1.42 23.46
C LEU A 180 21.85 2.50 23.46
N LEU A 181 21.45 3.75 23.22
CA LEU A 181 22.35 4.90 23.28
C LEU A 181 22.17 5.63 24.60
N TYR A 182 23.20 5.62 25.45
CA TYR A 182 23.17 6.30 26.75
C TYR A 182 24.30 7.31 26.89
N GLY A 183 24.18 8.24 27.84
CA GLY A 183 25.18 9.25 28.18
C GLY A 183 24.60 10.66 28.29
N PRO A 184 25.44 11.68 28.56
CA PRO A 184 24.99 13.04 28.83
C PRO A 184 24.18 13.66 27.68
N PRO A 185 23.22 14.55 27.98
CA PRO A 185 22.52 15.31 26.94
C PRO A 185 23.52 16.16 26.14
N GLY A 186 23.25 16.38 24.86
CA GLY A 186 24.14 17.16 23.97
C GLY A 186 25.25 16.36 23.28
N THR A 187 25.34 15.04 23.50
CA THR A 187 26.32 14.15 22.83
C THR A 187 25.86 13.65 21.45
N GLY A 188 24.83 14.27 20.86
CA GLY A 188 24.42 13.97 19.47
C GLY A 188 23.73 12.61 19.25
N LYS A 189 23.22 11.93 20.29
CA LYS A 189 22.55 10.60 20.16
C LYS A 189 21.39 10.62 19.14
N THR A 190 20.54 11.64 19.21
CA THR A 190 19.41 11.83 18.29
C THR A 190 19.88 12.11 16.86
N LEU A 191 21.00 12.82 16.69
CA LEU A 191 21.60 13.06 15.37
C LEU A 191 22.21 11.79 14.79
N LEU A 192 22.89 10.99 15.61
CA LEU A 192 23.47 9.71 15.21
C LEU A 192 22.39 8.73 14.73
N ALA A 193 21.27 8.61 15.45
CA ALA A 193 20.15 7.76 15.04
C ALA A 193 19.53 8.18 13.70
N ARG A 194 19.40 9.50 13.47
CA ARG A 194 18.93 10.04 12.18
C ARG A 194 19.92 9.76 11.05
N ALA A 195 21.22 9.92 11.30
CA ALA A 195 22.25 9.65 10.30
C ALA A 195 22.30 8.18 9.88
N VAL A 196 22.08 7.26 10.82
CA VAL A 196 21.97 5.83 10.52
C VAL A 196 20.77 5.54 9.62
N ALA A 197 19.60 6.08 9.98
CA ALA A 197 18.38 5.85 9.21
C ALA A 197 18.44 6.44 7.79
N HIS A 198 19.09 7.59 7.63
CA HIS A 198 19.35 8.17 6.32
C HIS A 198 20.27 7.29 5.47
N HIS A 199 21.34 6.74 6.05
CA HIS A 199 22.29 5.91 5.30
C HIS A 199 21.76 4.51 4.96
N THR A 200 20.84 3.97 5.77
CA THR A 200 20.22 2.66 5.51
C THR A 200 18.99 2.73 4.60
N GLU A 201 18.55 3.92 4.19
CA GLU A 201 17.34 4.14 3.39
C GLU A 201 16.09 3.45 3.97
N CYS A 202 16.03 3.31 5.29
CA CYS A 202 14.94 2.64 6.00
C CYS A 202 13.87 3.63 6.43
N THR A 203 12.63 3.18 6.59
CA THR A 203 11.57 4.01 7.17
C THR A 203 11.91 4.35 8.62
N PHE A 204 12.03 5.64 8.93
CA PHE A 204 12.35 6.12 10.27
C PHE A 204 11.09 6.51 11.03
N ILE A 205 10.88 5.88 12.18
CA ILE A 205 9.73 6.14 13.04
C ILE A 205 10.26 6.72 14.34
N ARG A 206 9.98 8.00 14.60
CA ARG A 206 10.40 8.67 15.84
C ARG A 206 9.24 8.72 16.82
N VAL A 207 9.49 8.28 18.04
CA VAL A 207 8.54 8.38 19.16
C VAL A 207 9.24 9.00 20.35
N SER A 208 8.66 10.03 20.97
CA SER A 208 9.13 10.47 22.29
C SER A 208 8.42 9.65 23.37
N GLY A 209 9.14 9.26 24.43
CA GLY A 209 8.55 8.58 25.59
C GLY A 209 7.38 9.37 26.19
N SER A 210 7.46 10.69 26.18
CA SER A 210 6.39 11.58 26.63
C SER A 210 5.09 11.44 25.82
N GLU A 211 5.17 11.09 24.53
CA GLU A 211 4.00 10.90 23.65
C GLU A 211 3.25 9.60 23.95
N LEU A 212 3.93 8.61 24.54
CA LEU A 212 3.34 7.34 24.95
C LEU A 212 2.55 7.45 26.27
N VAL A 213 2.73 8.53 27.01
CA VAL A 213 2.03 8.78 28.28
C VAL A 213 0.68 9.46 27.99
N GLN A 214 -0.38 8.68 27.96
CA GLN A 214 -1.74 9.15 27.73
C GLN A 214 -2.56 9.25 29.02
N LYS A 215 -3.53 10.17 29.05
CA LYS A 215 -4.43 10.36 30.20
C LYS A 215 -5.38 9.17 30.42
N PHE A 216 -5.67 8.41 29.37
CA PHE A 216 -6.57 7.26 29.42
C PHE A 216 -5.80 5.96 29.61
N ILE A 217 -6.25 5.14 30.55
CA ILE A 217 -5.64 3.84 30.86
C ILE A 217 -5.73 2.93 29.63
N GLY A 218 -4.61 2.35 29.23
CA GLY A 218 -4.53 1.39 28.12
C GLY A 218 -4.30 2.01 26.74
N GLU A 219 -4.49 3.33 26.58
CA GLU A 219 -4.29 4.02 25.30
C GLU A 219 -2.82 3.97 24.86
N GLY A 220 -1.88 4.24 25.76
CA GLY A 220 -0.44 4.11 25.47
C GLY A 220 -0.03 2.70 25.04
N SER A 221 -0.61 1.65 25.66
CA SER A 221 -0.32 0.26 25.27
C SER A 221 -0.85 -0.10 23.88
N ARG A 222 -2.00 0.49 23.51
CA ARG A 222 -2.56 0.34 22.17
C ARG A 222 -1.69 1.05 21.13
N MET A 223 -1.24 2.27 21.41
CA MET A 223 -0.34 3.02 20.53
C MET A 223 0.97 2.27 20.27
N VAL A 224 1.60 1.72 21.31
CA VAL A 224 2.84 0.92 21.14
C VAL A 224 2.58 -0.28 20.23
N ARG A 225 1.45 -0.98 20.40
CA ARG A 225 1.11 -2.11 19.54
C ARG A 225 0.89 -1.69 18.08
N GLU A 226 0.17 -0.59 17.86
CA GLU A 226 -0.07 -0.05 16.52
C GLU A 226 1.23 0.43 15.86
N LEU A 227 2.15 1.03 16.62
CA LEU A 227 3.48 1.42 16.16
C LEU A 227 4.27 0.23 15.58
N PHE A 228 4.28 -0.91 16.29
CA PHE A 228 4.96 -2.12 15.83
C PHE A 228 4.24 -2.81 14.65
N VAL A 229 2.93 -2.63 14.50
CA VAL A 229 2.22 -3.12 13.32
C VAL A 229 2.60 -2.27 12.10
N MET A 230 2.53 -0.95 12.25
CA MET A 230 2.89 0.00 11.20
C MET A 230 4.36 -0.15 10.78
N ALA A 231 5.29 -0.32 11.73
CA ALA A 231 6.70 -0.54 11.43
C ALA A 231 6.95 -1.82 10.62
N ARG A 232 6.19 -2.89 10.87
CA ARG A 232 6.27 -4.14 10.10
C ARG A 232 5.67 -4.01 8.70
N GLU A 233 4.60 -3.23 8.55
CA GLU A 233 4.03 -2.93 7.23
C GLU A 233 4.98 -2.10 6.35
N HIS A 234 5.87 -1.32 6.97
CA HIS A 234 6.87 -0.48 6.30
C HIS A 234 8.31 -1.03 6.45
N ALA A 235 8.47 -2.35 6.62
CA ALA A 235 9.78 -2.97 6.67
C ALA A 235 10.53 -2.79 5.32
N PRO A 236 11.84 -2.46 5.33
CA PRO A 236 12.72 -2.29 6.49
C PRO A 236 12.52 -0.94 7.21
N SER A 237 12.35 -0.99 8.53
CA SER A 237 12.08 0.18 9.37
C SER A 237 12.92 0.24 10.65
N ILE A 238 13.18 1.46 11.12
CA ILE A 238 13.91 1.77 12.36
C ILE A 238 13.00 2.58 13.28
N ILE A 239 12.72 2.04 14.47
CA ILE A 239 11.98 2.73 15.52
C ILE A 239 12.98 3.40 16.47
N PHE A 240 12.94 4.72 16.55
CA PHE A 240 13.74 5.51 17.48
C PHE A 240 12.85 6.04 18.63
N MET A 241 13.10 5.53 19.84
CA MET A 241 12.45 6.01 21.06
C MET A 241 13.37 7.00 21.78
N ASP A 242 12.94 8.26 21.85
CA ASP A 242 13.63 9.33 22.59
C ASP A 242 13.08 9.46 24.01
N GLU A 243 13.86 9.99 24.96
CA GLU A 243 13.40 10.29 26.33
C GLU A 243 12.72 9.10 27.04
N ILE A 244 13.26 7.89 26.89
CA ILE A 244 12.67 6.67 27.49
C ILE A 244 12.65 6.70 29.03
N ASP A 245 13.48 7.51 29.65
CA ASP A 245 13.49 7.76 31.08
C ASP A 245 12.16 8.35 31.58
N SER A 246 11.40 9.04 30.73
CA SER A 246 10.07 9.58 31.04
C SER A 246 9.01 8.49 31.28
N ILE A 247 9.12 7.34 30.61
CA ILE A 247 8.19 6.20 30.76
C ILE A 247 8.71 5.16 31.76
N GLY A 248 10.02 5.15 32.01
CA GLY A 248 10.74 4.15 32.79
C GLY A 248 10.74 4.38 34.30
N SER A 249 9.67 4.93 34.88
CA SER A 249 9.58 5.05 36.34
C SER A 249 9.45 3.64 36.95
N SER A 250 10.56 3.17 37.51
CA SER A 250 10.67 1.93 38.25
C SER A 250 9.56 1.82 39.30
N ARG A 251 8.78 0.73 39.26
CA ARG A 251 8.19 0.22 40.50
C ARG A 251 9.32 0.07 41.52
N LEU A 252 9.07 0.55 42.73
CA LEU A 252 9.96 0.42 43.88
C LEU A 252 10.49 -1.02 44.02
N GLU A 253 11.76 -1.08 44.43
CA GLU A 253 12.51 -2.22 44.97
C GLU A 253 13.09 -3.26 43.99
N GLY A 254 14.43 -3.23 43.90
CA GLY A 254 15.23 -4.46 43.97
C GLY A 254 15.48 -5.22 42.67
N GLY A 255 16.29 -4.64 41.77
CA GLY A 255 17.34 -5.37 41.04
C GLY A 255 16.94 -6.58 40.18
N SER A 256 16.43 -6.32 38.98
CA SER A 256 16.91 -6.96 37.74
C SER A 256 16.38 -6.15 36.55
N GLY A 257 17.30 -5.53 35.79
CA GLY A 257 17.01 -4.50 34.80
C GLY A 257 16.11 -4.96 33.65
N GLY A 258 14.99 -4.26 33.46
CA GLY A 258 14.13 -4.39 32.30
C GLY A 258 14.72 -3.69 31.08
N MET A 259 15.28 -4.49 30.18
CA MET A 259 15.93 -4.18 28.90
C MET A 259 14.94 -3.77 27.81
N PHE A 260 15.17 -2.70 27.00
CA PHE A 260 14.55 -2.54 25.66
C PHE A 260 15.39 -1.70 24.67
N THR A 261 15.11 -1.91 23.37
CA THR A 261 16.02 -2.18 22.25
C THR A 261 15.64 -1.38 20.99
N VAL A 262 16.59 -0.89 20.17
CA VAL A 262 16.30 -0.44 18.77
C VAL A 262 16.00 -1.64 17.88
N HIS A 263 14.75 -2.06 17.77
CA HIS A 263 14.40 -3.18 16.90
C HIS A 263 14.49 -2.80 15.42
N THR A 264 15.46 -3.40 14.73
CA THR A 264 15.44 -3.57 13.28
C THR A 264 14.49 -4.73 12.98
N PHE A 265 13.41 -4.46 12.25
CA PHE A 265 12.55 -5.52 11.74
C PHE A 265 12.92 -5.75 10.27
N SER A 266 13.44 -6.94 9.98
CA SER A 266 13.53 -7.55 8.66
C SER A 266 12.20 -8.18 8.27
#